data_AF-A0AAV2B2G8-F1
#
_entry.id   AF-A0AAV2B2G8-F1
#
_cell.length_a   1.000
_cell.length_b   1.000
_cell.length_c   1.000
_cell.angle_alpha   90.00
_cell.angle_beta   90.00
_cell.angle_gamma   90.00
#
_symmetry.space_group_name_H-M   'P 1'
#
loop_
_entity.id
_entity.type
_entity.pdbx_description
1 polymer ?
#
loop_
_entity_poly.entity_id
_entity_poly.type
_entity_poly.pdbx_seq_one_letter_code
_entity_poly.pdbx_strand_id
1 'polypeptide(L)'
;MKRPFATSLLFILMAYVERFESRMDDDELYQCFVKLVCQMDKGEEFYNMVRDSGPKNAEKCLDIFRQVGDIEVPEFTLESIMQLKEIPCKWPEERRKKTFFDWSKLYGEHLLDICQQADSELCIKADIAAVSRNPSLKH
;
A
#
# COMPACT_ATOMS: atom_id res chain seq x y z
N MET A 1 -3.04 -19.23 -17.63
CA MET A 1 -1.97 -18.21 -17.79
C MET A 1 -1.65 -17.67 -16.41
N LYS A 2 -0.51 -18.07 -15.81
CA LYS A 2 -0.17 -17.76 -14.41
C LYS A 2 0.36 -16.33 -14.32
N ARG A 3 -0.40 -15.40 -13.74
CA ARG A 3 0.04 -14.01 -13.49
C ARG A 3 0.64 -13.93 -12.07
N PRO A 4 1.89 -13.45 -11.89
CA PRO A 4 2.53 -13.45 -10.59
C PRO A 4 2.07 -12.26 -9.72
N PHE A 5 1.31 -12.60 -8.67
CA PHE A 5 1.41 -12.26 -7.22
C PHE A 5 1.93 -10.89 -6.70
N ALA A 6 2.44 -9.97 -7.53
CA ALA A 6 3.04 -8.71 -7.08
C ALA A 6 2.17 -7.46 -7.31
N THR A 7 0.96 -7.60 -7.87
CA THR A 7 0.27 -6.51 -8.56
C THR A 7 -0.40 -5.49 -7.64
N SER A 8 -0.78 -5.87 -6.43
CA SER A 8 -1.69 -5.05 -5.63
C SER A 8 -0.99 -3.98 -4.78
N LEU A 9 0.19 -4.30 -4.22
CA LEU A 9 1.14 -3.29 -3.74
C LEU A 9 1.70 -2.47 -4.91
N LEU A 10 1.92 -3.12 -6.07
CA LEU A 10 2.30 -2.43 -7.29
C LEU A 10 1.29 -1.33 -7.62
N PHE A 11 -0.02 -1.53 -7.53
CA PHE A 11 -0.97 -0.45 -7.85
C PHE A 11 -0.85 0.77 -6.91
N ILE A 12 -0.60 0.55 -5.62
CA ILE A 12 -0.33 1.64 -4.68
C ILE A 12 1.01 2.30 -5.02
N LEU A 13 2.09 1.55 -5.24
CA LEU A 13 3.40 2.09 -5.61
C LEU A 13 3.40 2.73 -7.01
N MET A 14 2.66 2.20 -7.97
CA MET A 14 2.46 2.72 -9.35
C MET A 14 1.63 4.01 -9.36
N ALA A 15 0.72 4.20 -8.41
CA ALA A 15 0.04 5.48 -8.24
C ALA A 15 1.03 6.61 -7.90
N TYR A 16 2.17 6.29 -7.26
CA TYR A 16 3.21 7.25 -6.87
C TYR A 16 4.48 7.24 -7.73
N VAL A 17 4.66 6.25 -8.59
CA VAL A 17 5.84 6.11 -9.44
C VAL A 17 5.43 6.26 -10.90
N GLU A 18 5.72 7.44 -11.46
CA GLU A 18 5.76 7.63 -12.90
C GLU A 18 6.75 6.60 -13.50
N ARG A 19 6.24 5.72 -14.37
CA ARG A 19 6.95 4.70 -15.17
C ARG A 19 7.29 3.39 -14.46
N PHE A 20 6.58 2.34 -14.87
CA PHE A 20 7.15 0.98 -14.90
C PHE A 20 7.01 0.37 -16.28
N GLU A 21 7.99 0.67 -17.13
CA GLU A 21 8.29 -0.14 -18.31
C GLU A 21 9.20 -1.34 -17.97
N SER A 22 9.76 -1.39 -16.75
CA SER A 22 10.62 -2.47 -16.25
C SER A 22 10.18 -3.01 -14.89
N ARG A 23 10.41 -4.31 -14.67
CA ARG A 23 10.20 -4.97 -13.37
C ARG A 23 11.26 -4.46 -12.38
N MET A 24 10.83 -3.85 -11.28
CA MET A 24 11.72 -3.56 -10.15
C MET A 24 12.15 -4.84 -9.45
N ASP A 25 13.38 -4.85 -8.95
CA ASP A 25 13.77 -5.82 -7.94
C ASP A 25 13.26 -5.44 -6.54
N ASP A 26 13.43 -6.37 -5.60
CA ASP A 26 12.94 -6.24 -4.23
C ASP A 26 13.59 -5.03 -3.51
N ASP A 27 14.85 -4.74 -3.80
CA ASP A 27 15.58 -3.63 -3.16
C ASP A 27 15.09 -2.28 -3.70
N GLU A 28 14.87 -2.18 -5.01
CA GLU A 28 14.29 -0.99 -5.64
C GLU A 28 12.88 -0.69 -5.11
N LEU A 29 12.04 -1.72 -4.95
CA LEU A 29 10.70 -1.60 -4.35
C LEU A 29 10.77 -1.08 -2.91
N TYR A 30 11.67 -1.65 -2.11
CA TYR A 30 11.87 -1.21 -0.73
C TYR A 30 12.36 0.24 -0.65
N GLN A 31 13.34 0.63 -1.48
CA GLN A 31 13.84 2.01 -1.49
C GLN A 31 12.76 3.01 -1.93
N CYS A 32 11.91 2.63 -2.88
CA CYS A 32 10.75 3.42 -3.26
C CYS A 32 9.80 3.64 -2.06
N PHE A 33 9.44 2.57 -1.36
CA PHE A 33 8.61 2.65 -0.15
C PHE A 33 9.22 3.58 0.92
N VAL A 34 10.52 3.44 1.20
CA VAL A 34 11.21 4.29 2.18
C VAL A 34 11.16 5.76 1.75
N LYS A 35 11.37 6.06 0.47
CA LYS A 35 11.28 7.43 -0.05
C LYS A 35 9.87 8.01 0.12
N LEU A 36 8.84 7.23 -0.21
CA LEU A 36 7.44 7.68 -0.09
C LEU A 36 7.03 7.94 1.36
N VAL A 37 7.38 7.03 2.27
CA VAL A 37 6.97 7.11 3.68
C VAL A 37 7.83 8.08 4.48
N CYS A 38 9.15 8.07 4.28
CA CYS A 38 10.09 8.80 5.14
C CYS A 38 10.55 10.15 4.57
N GLN A 39 10.47 10.37 3.24
CA GLN A 39 11.05 11.56 2.61
C GLN A 39 10.02 12.46 1.92
N MET A 40 8.97 11.89 1.33
CA MET A 40 8.02 12.64 0.49
C MET A 40 6.71 13.04 1.19
N ASP A 41 6.58 12.74 2.48
CA ASP A 41 5.40 13.02 3.33
C ASP A 41 4.05 12.66 2.68
N LYS A 42 4.00 11.52 1.98
CA LYS A 42 2.82 11.06 1.23
C LYS A 42 1.74 10.40 2.09
N GLY A 43 1.82 10.55 3.42
CA GLY A 43 0.92 9.89 4.37
C GLY A 43 -0.55 10.29 4.18
N GLU A 44 -0.83 11.56 3.91
CA GLU A 44 -2.20 12.03 3.64
C GLU A 44 -2.76 11.45 2.33
N GLU A 45 -1.96 11.40 1.28
CA GLU A 45 -2.39 10.83 0.00
C GLU A 45 -2.68 9.33 0.15
N PHE A 46 -1.84 8.60 0.89
CA PHE A 46 -2.05 7.19 1.21
C PHE A 46 -3.33 6.97 2.05
N TYR A 47 -3.50 7.75 3.12
CA TYR A 47 -4.71 7.70 3.95
C TYR A 47 -5.97 7.86 3.11
N ASN A 48 -6.00 8.89 2.26
CA ASN A 48 -7.17 9.15 1.45
C ASN A 48 -7.42 8.05 0.41
N MET A 49 -6.38 7.51 -0.24
CA MET A 49 -6.51 6.40 -1.19
C MET A 49 -7.15 5.16 -0.55
N VAL A 50 -6.63 4.76 0.62
CA VAL A 50 -7.15 3.60 1.34
C VAL A 50 -8.54 3.87 1.89
N ARG A 51 -8.82 5.08 2.41
CA ARG A 51 -10.17 5.47 2.83
C ARG A 51 -11.17 5.38 1.68
N ASP A 52 -10.80 5.90 0.50
CA ASP A 52 -11.67 5.95 -0.68
C ASP A 52 -11.93 4.55 -1.27
N SER A 53 -11.04 3.58 -1.02
CA SER A 53 -11.26 2.17 -1.36
C SER A 53 -12.32 1.47 -0.48
N GLY A 54 -12.74 2.11 0.60
CA GLY A 54 -13.83 1.68 1.47
C GLY A 54 -13.39 1.24 2.87
N PRO A 55 -14.31 1.28 3.87
CA PRO A 55 -13.98 1.09 5.28
C PRO A 55 -13.41 -0.29 5.58
N LYS A 56 -13.89 -1.36 4.92
CA LYS A 56 -13.36 -2.72 5.10
C LYS A 56 -11.91 -2.85 4.68
N ASN A 57 -11.53 -2.21 3.58
CA ASN A 57 -10.14 -2.26 3.11
C ASN A 57 -9.22 -1.40 3.99
N ALA A 58 -9.72 -0.26 4.48
CA ALA A 58 -9.02 0.58 5.45
C ALA A 58 -8.74 -0.13 6.78
N GLU A 59 -9.75 -0.78 7.35
CA GLU A 59 -9.59 -1.62 8.54
C GLU A 59 -8.59 -2.74 8.30
N LYS A 60 -8.66 -3.41 7.15
CA LYS A 60 -7.75 -4.52 6.85
C LYS A 60 -6.31 -4.06 6.64
N CYS A 61 -6.11 -2.93 5.98
CA CYS A 61 -4.81 -2.29 5.83
C CYS A 61 -4.17 -2.02 7.20
N LEU A 62 -4.94 -1.47 8.15
CA LEU A 62 -4.46 -1.19 9.50
C LEU A 62 -4.16 -2.47 10.29
N ASP A 63 -5.07 -3.45 10.25
CA ASP A 63 -4.91 -4.75 10.91
C ASP A 63 -3.61 -5.45 10.49
N ILE A 64 -3.29 -5.45 9.20
CA ILE A 64 -2.04 -6.02 8.69
C ILE A 64 -0.83 -5.23 9.22
N PHE A 65 -0.90 -3.90 9.26
CA PHE A 65 0.17 -3.08 9.85
C PHE A 65 0.42 -3.42 11.33
N ARG A 66 -0.65 -3.61 12.12
CA ARG A 66 -0.54 -4.04 13.52
C ARG A 66 0.16 -5.40 13.63
N GLN A 67 -0.24 -6.36 12.79
CA GLN A 67 0.31 -7.73 12.80
C GLN A 67 1.80 -7.79 12.46
N VAL A 68 2.25 -7.05 11.45
CA VAL A 68 3.63 -7.11 10.95
C VAL A 68 4.57 -6.12 11.62
N GLY A 69 4.02 -5.04 12.18
CA GLY A 69 4.78 -3.95 12.79
C GLY A 69 4.87 -4.03 14.31
N ASP A 70 3.99 -4.79 14.96
CA ASP A 70 3.76 -4.76 16.41
C ASP A 70 3.50 -3.33 16.90
N ILE A 71 2.56 -2.65 16.21
CA ILE A 71 2.18 -1.26 16.50
C ILE A 71 0.73 -1.24 16.96
N GLU A 72 0.48 -0.65 18.13
CA GLU A 72 -0.86 -0.41 18.63
C GLU A 72 -1.38 0.95 18.13
N VAL A 73 -2.22 0.91 17.10
CA VAL A 73 -2.92 2.09 16.59
C VAL A 73 -4.39 1.78 16.58
N PRO A 74 -5.28 2.51 17.29
CA PRO A 74 -6.65 2.06 17.56
C PRO A 74 -7.58 2.14 16.34
N GLU A 75 -7.38 3.10 15.44
CA GLU A 75 -8.32 3.38 14.33
C GLU A 75 -7.59 3.84 13.06
N PHE A 76 -8.24 3.67 11.90
CA PHE A 76 -7.72 4.16 10.62
C PHE A 76 -8.07 5.64 10.46
N THR A 77 -7.30 6.52 11.10
CA THR A 77 -7.44 7.98 10.98
C THR A 77 -6.22 8.58 10.29
N LEU A 78 -6.35 9.81 9.77
CA LEU A 78 -5.21 10.52 9.20
C LEU A 78 -4.10 10.69 10.24
N GLU A 79 -4.44 11.05 11.48
CA GLU A 79 -3.47 11.19 12.58
C GLU A 79 -2.72 9.87 12.82
N SER A 80 -3.45 8.76 12.88
CA SER A 80 -2.88 7.43 13.01
C SER A 80 -1.93 7.06 11.86
N ILE A 81 -2.27 7.38 10.61
CA ILE A 81 -1.38 7.19 9.45
C ILE A 81 -0.15 8.09 9.55
N MET A 82 -0.31 9.33 9.99
CA MET A 82 0.81 10.26 10.18
C MET A 82 1.73 9.84 11.32
N GLN A 83 1.23 9.18 12.36
CA GLN A 83 2.06 8.55 13.39
C GLN A 83 2.77 7.30 12.87
N LEU A 84 2.06 6.48 12.07
CA LEU A 84 2.61 5.29 11.43
C LEU A 84 3.74 5.59 10.46
N LYS A 85 3.85 6.80 9.90
CA LYS A 85 5.02 7.17 9.08
C LYS A 85 6.28 7.29 9.94
N GLU A 86 6.18 7.82 11.16
CA GLU A 86 7.36 8.12 11.98
C GLU A 86 8.02 6.88 12.57
N ILE A 87 7.23 5.84 12.84
CA ILE A 87 7.69 4.64 13.54
C ILE A 87 8.65 3.81 12.66
N PRO A 88 8.27 3.38 11.44
CA PRO A 88 9.15 2.59 10.56
C PRO A 88 10.41 3.35 10.16
N CYS A 89 10.33 4.68 9.99
CA CYS A 89 11.49 5.49 9.62
C CYS A 89 12.59 5.54 10.70
N LYS A 90 12.24 5.23 11.96
CA LYS A 90 13.19 5.13 13.08
C LYS A 90 13.69 3.70 13.32
N TRP A 91 13.11 2.69 12.67
CA TRP A 91 13.56 1.30 12.83
C TRP A 91 14.89 1.03 12.11
N PRO A 92 15.68 0.05 12.60
CA PRO A 92 16.80 -0.51 11.85
C PRO A 92 16.36 -0.97 10.47
N GLU A 93 17.23 -0.81 9.46
CA GLU A 93 16.93 -1.14 8.07
C GLU A 93 16.41 -2.57 7.90
N GLU A 94 17.06 -3.55 8.53
CA GLU A 94 16.65 -4.95 8.50
C GLU A 94 15.20 -5.17 8.98
N ARG A 95 14.82 -4.52 10.09
CA ARG A 95 13.45 -4.60 10.62
C ARG A 95 12.48 -3.95 9.65
N ARG A 96 12.80 -2.76 9.15
CA ARG A 96 11.94 -2.00 8.23
C ARG A 96 11.71 -2.75 6.92
N LYS A 97 12.77 -3.32 6.35
CA LYS A 97 12.74 -4.13 5.13
C LYS A 97 11.89 -5.38 5.33
N LYS A 98 12.10 -6.12 6.42
CA LYS A 98 11.27 -7.29 6.76
C LYS A 98 9.79 -6.91 6.89
N THR A 99 9.46 -5.88 7.68
CA THR A 99 8.07 -5.42 7.84
C THR A 99 7.47 -5.01 6.50
N PHE A 100 8.21 -4.29 5.65
CA PHE A 100 7.73 -3.91 4.32
C PHE A 100 7.32 -5.12 3.49
N PHE A 101 8.16 -6.16 3.40
CA PHE A 101 7.83 -7.35 2.61
C PHE A 101 6.69 -8.17 3.23
N ASP A 102 6.65 -8.31 4.55
CA ASP A 102 5.56 -9.01 5.24
C ASP A 102 4.22 -8.30 5.03
N TRP A 103 4.21 -6.97 5.17
CA TRP A 103 3.03 -6.15 4.91
C TRP A 103 2.58 -6.26 3.45
N SER A 104 3.53 -6.11 2.53
CA SER A 104 3.30 -6.20 1.08
C SER A 104 2.69 -7.52 0.67
N LYS A 105 3.19 -8.62 1.25
CA LYS A 105 2.66 -9.96 1.01
C LYS A 105 1.22 -10.08 1.48
N LEU A 106 0.96 -9.79 2.76
CA LEU A 106 -0.37 -9.98 3.36
C LEU A 106 -1.43 -9.07 2.74
N TYR A 107 -1.07 -7.81 2.48
CA TYR A 107 -1.97 -6.86 1.85
C TYR A 107 -2.18 -7.18 0.37
N GLY A 108 -1.14 -7.65 -0.32
CA GLY A 108 -1.24 -8.18 -1.67
C GLY A 108 -2.20 -9.38 -1.77
N GLU A 109 -2.10 -10.34 -0.85
CA GLU A 109 -3.01 -11.49 -0.73
C GLU A 109 -4.46 -11.05 -0.49
N HIS A 110 -4.69 -10.06 0.39
CA HIS A 110 -6.03 -9.50 0.61
C HIS A 110 -6.61 -8.86 -0.66
N LEU A 111 -5.82 -8.03 -1.35
CA LEU A 111 -6.27 -7.38 -2.57
C LEU A 111 -6.55 -8.40 -3.68
N LEU A 112 -5.77 -9.47 -3.77
CA LEU A 112 -6.04 -10.56 -4.70
C LEU A 112 -7.35 -11.27 -4.37
N ASP A 113 -7.65 -11.49 -3.09
CA ASP A 113 -8.88 -12.12 -2.63
C ASP A 113 -10.12 -11.30 -3.00
N ILE A 114 -10.11 -9.99 -2.69
CA ILE A 114 -11.26 -9.13 -3.03
C ILE A 114 -11.40 -8.90 -4.54
N CYS A 115 -10.33 -9.06 -5.32
CA CYS A 115 -10.34 -8.90 -6.78
C CYS A 115 -10.49 -10.22 -7.56
N GLN A 116 -10.82 -11.35 -6.90
CA GLN A 116 -11.07 -12.61 -7.60
C GLN A 116 -12.29 -12.53 -8.55
N GLN A 117 -13.25 -11.68 -8.23
CA GLN A 117 -14.45 -11.43 -9.05
C GLN A 117 -14.33 -10.07 -9.75
N ALA A 118 -14.57 -10.05 -11.07
CA ALA A 118 -14.41 -8.86 -11.91
C ALA A 118 -15.41 -7.73 -11.59
N ASP A 119 -16.53 -8.05 -10.94
CA ASP A 119 -17.59 -7.14 -10.50
C ASP A 119 -17.51 -6.81 -9.00
N SER A 120 -16.43 -7.21 -8.32
CA SER A 120 -16.22 -6.89 -6.92
C SER A 120 -16.20 -5.37 -6.72
N GLU A 121 -17.21 -4.86 -6.01
CA GLU A 121 -17.35 -3.45 -5.70
C GLU A 121 -16.12 -2.90 -4.96
N LEU A 122 -15.51 -3.71 -4.09
CA LEU A 122 -14.27 -3.36 -3.39
C LEU A 122 -13.08 -3.25 -4.34
N CYS A 123 -12.97 -4.17 -5.31
CA CYS A 123 -11.91 -4.11 -6.31
C CYS A 123 -12.06 -2.87 -7.20
N ILE A 124 -13.27 -2.57 -7.66
CA ILE A 124 -13.58 -1.40 -8.49
C ILE A 124 -13.28 -0.10 -7.73
N LYS A 125 -13.67 -0.01 -6.46
CA LYS A 125 -13.38 1.16 -5.62
C LYS A 125 -11.89 1.36 -5.38
N ALA A 126 -11.15 0.28 -5.14
CA ALA A 126 -9.69 0.33 -5.00
C ALA A 126 -9.02 0.82 -6.28
N ASP A 127 -9.46 0.33 -7.45
CA ASP A 127 -8.93 0.75 -8.75
C ASP A 127 -9.22 2.23 -9.05
N ILE A 128 -10.47 2.68 -8.84
CA ILE A 128 -10.86 4.09 -9.02
C ILE A 128 -10.05 5.00 -8.08
N ALA A 129 -9.85 4.60 -6.82
CA ALA A 129 -9.06 5.37 -5.85
C ALA A 129 -7.60 5.52 -6.30
N ALA A 130 -7.02 4.49 -6.91
CA ALA A 130 -5.67 4.52 -7.47
C ALA A 130 -5.57 5.41 -8.72
N VAL A 131 -6.50 5.26 -9.68
CA VAL A 131 -6.44 5.96 -10.99
C VAL A 131 -6.87 7.44 -10.89
N SER A 132 -7.84 7.77 -10.04
CA SER A 132 -8.35 9.15 -9.89
C SER A 132 -7.29 10.13 -9.39
N ARG A 133 -6.27 9.63 -8.69
CA ARG A 133 -5.16 10.42 -8.13
C ARG A 133 -3.94 10.49 -9.06
N ASN A 134 -3.95 9.73 -10.15
CA ASN A 134 -2.93 9.78 -11.19
C ASN A 134 -3.57 9.70 -12.59
N PRO A 135 -3.92 10.84 -13.20
CA PRO A 135 -4.62 10.89 -14.49
C PRO A 135 -3.90 10.19 -15.63
N SER A 136 -2.58 9.97 -15.50
CA SER A 136 -1.76 9.25 -16.49
C SER A 136 -2.02 7.74 -16.53
N LEU A 137 -2.73 7.19 -15.54
CA LEU A 137 -3.13 5.78 -15.49
C LEU A 137 -4.48 5.51 -16.19
N LYS A 138 -5.11 6.53 -16.78
CA LYS A 138 -6.33 6.38 -17.59
C LYS A 138 -5.98 5.92 -19.01
N HIS A 139 -5.57 4.66 -19.18
CA HIS A 139 -5.37 4.05 -20.50
C HIS A 139 -6.04 2.69 -20.61
#